data_AF-A0AAF5HZE2-F1
#
_entry.id   AF-A0AAF5HZE2-F1
#
_cell.length_a   1.000
_cell.length_b   1.000
_cell.length_c   1.000
_cell.angle_alpha   90.00
_cell.angle_beta   90.00
_cell.angle_gamma   90.00
#
_symmetry.space_group_name_H-M   'P 1'
#
loop_
_entity.id
_entity.type
_entity.pdbx_description
1 polymer ?
#
loop_
_entity_poly.entity_id
_entity_poly.type
_entity_poly.pdbx_seq_one_letter_code
_entity_poly.pdbx_strand_id
1 'polypeptide(L)'
;MNEKEDCVYITLDIPDFAIGYFHSCSYDISNIITKIFNQRFDILELFNETKNNKTNLFDANYFCKNFNNIVWKGISLSGEVKLYTYCHNQNLFFNETSIIKYIPPNSSAKPVLCYSIYNNEKILECSEGYCSMFQISYITKLGGYQQKISKLTCPYQMYNYLEDLYNDLSMYTLLKNNFNNIGKHCSLRDQFAMLVINKTLSYYYYIKCYNPLQSGNQTFPIIPVINVSNNNSINNCNKNTNLSNHNTNQCPLLLYLIIFKAIKDYIRN
;
A
#
# COMPACT_ATOMS: atom_id res chain seq x y z
N MET A 1 -31.01 18.07 -24.25
CA MET A 1 -31.07 16.61 -24.51
C MET A 1 -30.69 15.94 -23.21
N ASN A 2 -31.64 15.29 -22.52
CA ASN A 2 -31.27 14.43 -21.40
C ASN A 2 -30.59 13.21 -22.02
N GLU A 3 -29.26 13.19 -22.04
CA GLU A 3 -28.55 11.92 -22.19
C GLU A 3 -29.12 11.01 -21.11
N LYS A 4 -29.69 9.86 -21.52
CA LYS A 4 -30.19 8.87 -20.57
C LYS A 4 -28.98 8.47 -19.74
N GLU A 5 -28.90 8.95 -18.51
CA GLU A 5 -27.87 8.50 -17.58
C GLU A 5 -28.19 7.05 -17.19
N ASP A 6 -27.20 6.18 -17.33
CA ASP A 6 -27.29 4.83 -16.82
C ASP A 6 -27.13 4.86 -15.29
N CYS A 7 -28.02 4.16 -14.60
CA CYS A 7 -27.83 3.77 -13.22
C CYS A 7 -26.83 2.61 -13.16
N VAL A 8 -25.94 2.68 -12.19
CA VAL A 8 -24.85 1.72 -12.01
C VAL A 8 -24.90 1.20 -10.58
N TYR A 9 -25.10 -0.11 -10.46
CA TYR A 9 -24.86 -0.86 -9.25
C TYR A 9 -23.42 -1.37 -9.28
N ILE A 10 -22.67 -1.14 -8.21
CA ILE A 10 -21.35 -1.74 -8.00
C ILE A 10 -21.37 -2.45 -6.66
N THR A 11 -20.83 -3.66 -6.64
CA THR A 11 -20.33 -4.28 -5.42
C THR A 11 -18.85 -4.59 -5.56
N LEU A 12 -18.10 -4.38 -4.48
CA LEU A 12 -16.66 -4.61 -4.44
C LEU A 12 -16.24 -5.30 -3.15
N ASP A 13 -15.17 -6.07 -3.26
CA ASP A 13 -14.46 -6.74 -2.19
C ASP A 13 -12.96 -6.48 -2.39
N ILE A 14 -12.44 -5.51 -1.63
CA ILE A 14 -11.02 -5.17 -1.56
C ILE A 14 -10.53 -5.54 -0.16
N PRO A 15 -9.73 -6.62 -0.03
CA PRO A 15 -9.24 -7.09 1.27
C PRO A 15 -8.54 -5.98 2.06
N ASP A 16 -8.85 -5.89 3.36
CA ASP A 16 -8.35 -4.87 4.30
C ASP A 16 -8.53 -3.42 3.86
N PHE A 17 -9.59 -3.14 3.11
CA PHE A 17 -9.80 -1.78 2.65
C PHE A 17 -11.28 -1.41 2.53
N ALA A 18 -11.98 -1.98 1.56
CA ALA A 18 -13.35 -1.62 1.26
C ALA A 18 -14.11 -2.85 0.78
N ILE A 19 -15.20 -3.17 1.47
CA ILE A 19 -16.14 -4.22 1.08
C ILE A 19 -17.52 -3.58 1.11
N GLY A 20 -18.34 -3.80 0.09
CA GLY A 20 -19.72 -3.35 0.12
C GLY A 20 -20.32 -3.17 -1.27
N TYR A 21 -21.44 -2.45 -1.30
CA TYR A 21 -22.16 -2.15 -2.52
C TYR A 21 -22.81 -0.78 -2.45
N PHE A 22 -23.01 -0.18 -3.62
CA PHE A 22 -23.68 1.10 -3.79
C PHE A 22 -24.34 1.17 -5.17
N HIS A 23 -25.40 1.96 -5.27
CA HIS A 23 -26.24 2.09 -6.45
C HIS A 23 -26.66 3.55 -6.63
N SER A 24 -26.35 4.14 -7.78
CA SER A 24 -26.72 5.51 -8.16
C SER A 24 -26.50 5.70 -9.66
N CYS A 25 -26.69 6.91 -10.17
CA CYS A 25 -26.31 7.32 -11.52
C CYS A 25 -24.79 7.22 -11.72
N SER A 26 -24.35 6.97 -12.95
CA SER A 26 -22.95 6.78 -13.32
C SER A 26 -21.99 7.86 -12.80
N TYR A 27 -22.39 9.13 -12.77
CA TYR A 27 -21.55 10.22 -12.24
C TYR A 27 -21.27 10.10 -10.74
N ASP A 28 -22.30 9.86 -9.92
CA ASP A 28 -22.14 9.67 -8.48
C ASP A 28 -21.30 8.43 -8.18
N ILE A 29 -21.50 7.37 -8.95
CA ILE A 29 -20.75 6.13 -8.83
C ILE A 29 -19.29 6.37 -9.15
N SER A 30 -18.98 7.13 -10.20
CA SER A 30 -17.62 7.56 -10.56
C SER A 30 -16.95 8.33 -9.41
N ASN A 31 -17.70 9.22 -8.74
CA ASN A 31 -17.20 9.95 -7.57
C ASN A 31 -16.91 9.03 -6.37
N ILE A 32 -17.79 8.07 -6.08
CA ILE A 32 -17.63 7.12 -4.97
C ILE A 32 -16.39 6.24 -5.21
N ILE A 33 -16.29 5.58 -6.36
CA ILE A 33 -15.15 4.70 -6.66
C ILE A 33 -13.84 5.49 -6.73
N THR A 34 -13.86 6.74 -7.19
CA THR A 34 -12.66 7.59 -7.21
C THR A 34 -12.16 7.88 -5.80
N LYS A 35 -13.05 8.17 -4.85
CA LYS A 35 -12.68 8.36 -3.44
C LYS A 35 -12.10 7.09 -2.82
N ILE A 36 -12.64 5.93 -3.17
CA ILE A 36 -12.14 4.63 -2.70
C ILE A 36 -10.76 4.34 -3.32
N PHE A 37 -10.65 4.33 -4.65
CA PHE A 37 -9.42 3.91 -5.34
C PHE A 37 -8.24 4.85 -5.08
N ASN A 38 -8.47 6.15 -4.87
CA ASN A 38 -7.38 7.10 -4.62
C ASN A 38 -6.70 6.96 -3.24
N GLN A 39 -7.25 6.20 -2.29
CA GLN A 39 -6.66 6.06 -0.95
C GLN A 39 -5.54 5.02 -0.89
N ARG A 40 -5.51 4.07 -1.83
CA ARG A 40 -4.52 2.99 -1.89
C ARG A 40 -3.84 2.97 -3.26
N PHE A 41 -2.51 3.11 -3.29
CA PHE A 41 -1.74 3.23 -4.51
C PHE A 41 -1.75 1.95 -5.36
N ASP A 42 -1.75 0.79 -4.71
CA ASP A 42 -1.86 -0.49 -5.42
C ASP A 42 -3.23 -0.67 -6.08
N ILE A 43 -4.30 -0.14 -5.46
CA ILE A 43 -5.64 -0.10 -6.05
C ILE A 43 -5.73 0.95 -7.17
N LEU A 44 -5.10 2.12 -6.97
CA LEU A 44 -5.00 3.17 -7.97
C LEU A 44 -4.34 2.65 -9.25
N GLU A 45 -3.22 1.95 -9.13
CA GLU A 45 -2.51 1.36 -10.26
C GLU A 45 -3.37 0.29 -10.96
N LEU A 46 -3.99 -0.58 -10.18
CA LEU A 46 -4.83 -1.67 -10.67
C LEU A 46 -6.01 -1.20 -11.53
N PHE A 47 -6.56 -0.01 -11.25
CA PHE A 47 -7.66 0.58 -12.02
C PHE A 47 -7.24 1.76 -12.91
N ASN A 48 -5.94 2.04 -13.06
CA ASN A 48 -5.47 3.26 -13.73
C ASN A 48 -6.00 3.42 -15.16
N GLU A 49 -6.21 2.32 -15.88
CA GLU A 49 -6.76 2.31 -17.24
C GLU A 49 -8.21 2.80 -17.33
N THR A 50 -8.97 2.73 -16.22
CA THR A 50 -10.37 3.16 -16.18
C THR A 50 -10.52 4.63 -15.80
N LYS A 51 -9.41 5.31 -15.53
CA LYS A 51 -9.37 6.71 -15.11
C LYS A 51 -9.45 7.65 -16.32
N ASN A 52 -10.44 8.53 -16.31
CA ASN A 52 -10.59 9.56 -17.33
C ASN A 52 -9.58 10.70 -17.09
N ASN A 53 -8.66 10.89 -18.03
CA ASN A 53 -7.60 11.91 -17.91
C ASN A 53 -8.12 13.36 -17.86
N LYS A 54 -9.33 13.64 -18.37
CA LYS A 54 -9.90 15.00 -18.36
C LYS A 54 -10.56 15.33 -17.03
N THR A 55 -11.35 14.40 -16.49
CA THR A 55 -12.11 14.62 -15.25
C THR A 55 -11.36 14.15 -14.00
N ASN A 56 -10.31 13.36 -14.17
CA ASN A 56 -9.56 12.69 -13.10
C ASN A 56 -10.42 11.71 -12.27
N LEU A 57 -11.60 11.33 -12.78
CA LEU A 57 -12.52 10.35 -12.19
C LEU A 57 -12.32 8.99 -12.85
N PHE A 58 -12.49 7.92 -12.08
CA PHE A 58 -12.66 6.58 -12.64
C PHE A 58 -14.07 6.46 -13.24
N ASP A 59 -14.16 6.12 -14.52
CA ASP A 59 -15.40 6.18 -15.29
C ASP A 59 -16.29 4.95 -15.00
N ALA A 60 -17.42 5.14 -14.32
CA ALA A 60 -18.37 4.05 -14.09
C ALA A 60 -18.88 3.43 -15.41
N ASN A 61 -18.98 4.22 -16.48
CA ASN A 61 -19.42 3.73 -17.78
C ASN A 61 -18.38 2.80 -18.42
N TYR A 62 -17.10 2.89 -18.04
CA TYR A 62 -16.10 1.92 -18.45
C TYR A 62 -16.46 0.52 -17.95
N PHE A 63 -16.86 0.39 -16.68
CA PHE A 63 -17.30 -0.88 -16.12
C PHE A 63 -18.62 -1.36 -16.75
N CYS A 64 -19.55 -0.46 -17.07
CA CYS A 64 -20.76 -0.81 -17.81
C CYS A 64 -20.47 -1.38 -19.21
N LYS A 65 -19.51 -0.79 -19.94
CA LYS A 65 -19.21 -1.23 -21.31
C LYS A 65 -18.45 -2.56 -21.34
N ASN A 66 -17.54 -2.75 -20.39
CA ASN A 66 -16.58 -3.87 -20.45
C ASN A 66 -16.89 -5.01 -19.46
N PHE A 67 -17.61 -4.73 -18.37
CA PHE A 67 -17.80 -5.67 -17.26
C PHE A 67 -19.24 -5.70 -16.71
N ASN A 68 -20.23 -5.27 -17.49
CA ASN A 68 -21.62 -5.35 -17.06
C ASN A 68 -22.07 -6.80 -16.86
N ASN A 69 -22.60 -7.09 -15.68
CA ASN A 69 -22.99 -8.41 -15.21
C ASN A 69 -21.82 -9.43 -15.19
N ILE A 70 -20.58 -8.96 -15.05
CA ILE A 70 -19.37 -9.79 -14.99
C ILE A 70 -18.60 -9.43 -13.72
N VAL A 71 -18.06 -10.44 -13.04
CA VAL A 71 -17.12 -10.22 -11.92
C VAL A 71 -15.74 -9.96 -12.49
N TRP A 72 -15.29 -8.71 -12.41
CA TRP A 72 -13.89 -8.35 -12.62
C TRP A 72 -13.06 -8.78 -11.42
N LYS A 73 -11.84 -9.27 -11.68
CA LYS A 73 -10.89 -9.74 -10.66
C LYS A 73 -9.50 -9.15 -10.91
N GLY A 74 -8.82 -8.78 -9.84
CA GLY A 74 -7.43 -8.33 -9.86
C GLY A 74 -6.68 -8.75 -8.60
N ILE A 75 -5.38 -8.49 -8.56
CA ILE A 75 -4.54 -8.77 -7.39
C ILE A 75 -4.00 -7.45 -6.87
N SER A 76 -4.23 -7.19 -5.58
CA SER A 76 -3.65 -6.09 -4.81
C SER A 76 -2.65 -6.64 -3.79
N LEU A 77 -1.94 -5.75 -3.08
CA LEU A 77 -1.00 -6.17 -2.02
C LEU A 77 -1.70 -6.92 -0.88
N SER A 78 -2.99 -6.65 -0.64
CA SER A 78 -3.78 -7.32 0.41
C SER A 78 -4.48 -8.59 -0.07
N GLY A 79 -4.48 -8.89 -1.36
CA GLY A 79 -5.09 -10.10 -1.91
C GLY A 79 -5.93 -9.87 -3.17
N GLU A 80 -6.79 -10.85 -3.48
CA GLU A 80 -7.68 -10.81 -4.64
C GLU A 80 -8.75 -9.73 -4.46
N VAL A 81 -8.80 -8.80 -5.40
CA VAL A 81 -9.81 -7.75 -5.52
C VAL A 81 -10.93 -8.25 -6.42
N LYS A 82 -12.18 -8.09 -6.01
CA LYS A 82 -13.35 -8.41 -6.84
C LYS A 82 -14.24 -7.20 -6.99
N LEU A 83 -14.72 -6.98 -8.21
CA LEU A 83 -15.65 -5.91 -8.52
C LEU A 83 -16.71 -6.47 -9.48
N TYR A 84 -17.98 -6.32 -9.11
CA TYR A 84 -19.10 -6.65 -9.98
C TYR A 84 -19.90 -5.39 -10.26
N THR A 85 -20.26 -5.19 -11.52
CA THR A 85 -21.02 -4.05 -11.97
C THR A 85 -22.28 -4.51 -12.69
N TYR A 86 -23.40 -3.85 -12.42
CA TYR A 86 -24.64 -4.02 -13.16
C TYR A 86 -25.18 -2.64 -13.56
N CYS A 87 -25.40 -2.42 -14.86
CA CYS A 87 -25.86 -1.15 -15.39
C CYS A 87 -27.23 -1.29 -16.04
N HIS A 88 -28.10 -0.31 -15.78
CA HIS A 88 -29.45 -0.27 -16.31
C HIS A 88 -29.93 1.17 -16.52
N ASN A 89 -30.94 1.34 -17.38
CA ASN A 89 -31.58 2.65 -17.53
C ASN A 89 -32.27 3.08 -16.22
N GLN A 90 -32.24 4.38 -15.90
CA GLN A 90 -32.95 4.98 -14.75
C GLN A 90 -34.44 4.60 -14.66
N ASN A 91 -35.10 4.37 -15.79
CA ASN A 91 -36.54 4.06 -15.85
C ASN A 91 -36.87 2.57 -15.74
N LEU A 92 -35.88 1.71 -15.51
CA LEU A 92 -36.11 0.27 -15.33
C LEU A 92 -36.10 -0.09 -13.84
N PHE A 93 -37.04 -0.95 -13.45
CA PHE A 93 -37.06 -1.51 -12.10
C PHE A 93 -35.77 -2.31 -11.85
N PHE A 94 -35.01 -1.87 -10.86
CA PHE A 94 -33.79 -2.55 -10.45
C PHE A 94 -34.13 -3.71 -9.50
N ASN A 95 -33.98 -4.94 -9.99
CA ASN A 95 -34.18 -6.13 -9.16
C ASN A 95 -32.90 -6.54 -8.44
N GLU A 96 -32.81 -6.17 -7.16
CA GLU A 96 -31.68 -6.51 -6.29
C GLU A 96 -31.55 -7.99 -5.93
N THR A 97 -32.52 -8.84 -6.28
CA THR A 97 -32.49 -10.27 -5.90
C THR A 97 -31.63 -11.12 -6.83
N SER A 98 -31.35 -10.67 -8.05
CA SER A 98 -30.63 -11.43 -9.08
C SER A 98 -29.17 -10.98 -9.28
N ILE A 99 -28.66 -10.11 -8.40
CA ILE A 99 -27.31 -9.53 -8.52
C ILE A 99 -26.37 -10.11 -7.46
N ILE A 100 -25.08 -10.12 -7.77
CA ILE A 100 -24.04 -10.46 -6.81
C ILE A 100 -23.93 -9.33 -5.79
N LYS A 101 -23.87 -9.67 -4.50
CA LYS A 101 -23.63 -8.73 -3.40
C LYS A 101 -22.46 -9.21 -2.56
N TYR A 102 -21.40 -8.41 -2.45
CA TYR A 102 -20.39 -8.57 -1.41
C TYR A 102 -20.88 -7.85 -0.16
N ILE A 103 -21.23 -8.64 0.85
CA ILE A 103 -21.81 -8.13 2.10
C ILE A 103 -20.66 -7.61 2.97
N PRO A 104 -20.64 -6.31 3.34
CA PRO A 104 -19.65 -5.81 4.29
C PRO A 104 -19.83 -6.49 5.65
N PRO A 105 -18.79 -6.54 6.48
CA PRO A 105 -18.95 -6.91 7.88
C PRO A 105 -20.06 -6.07 8.56
N ASN A 106 -20.80 -6.67 9.50
CA ASN A 106 -21.93 -6.01 10.19
C ASN A 106 -21.58 -4.69 10.89
N SER A 107 -20.30 -4.48 11.19
CA SER A 107 -19.77 -3.25 11.73
C SER A 107 -18.39 -2.98 11.15
N SER A 108 -18.04 -1.71 11.04
CA SER A 108 -16.65 -1.31 10.81
C SER A 108 -15.76 -1.83 11.95
N ALA A 109 -14.50 -2.09 11.63
CA ALA A 109 -13.53 -2.46 12.65
C ALA A 109 -13.43 -1.35 13.71
N LYS A 110 -13.31 -1.74 14.99
CA LYS A 110 -13.09 -0.77 16.06
C LYS A 110 -11.68 -0.18 15.89
N PRO A 111 -11.54 1.15 15.78
CA PRO A 111 -10.23 1.77 15.66
C PRO A 111 -9.30 1.42 16.83
N VAL A 112 -8.01 1.30 16.56
CA VAL A 112 -6.96 1.02 17.55
C VAL A 112 -5.85 2.07 17.51
N LEU A 113 -5.16 2.22 18.64
CA LEU A 113 -3.99 3.09 18.74
C LEU A 113 -2.71 2.28 18.54
N CYS A 114 -1.91 2.67 17.55
CA CYS A 114 -0.64 2.05 17.20
C CYS A 114 0.49 3.01 17.53
N TYR A 115 1.39 2.60 18.44
CA TYR A 115 2.54 3.39 18.82
C TYR A 115 3.69 2.50 19.30
N SER A 116 4.92 2.96 19.06
CA SER A 116 6.13 2.33 19.60
C SER A 116 6.41 2.94 20.97
N ILE A 117 6.73 2.09 21.96
CA ILE A 117 7.16 2.57 23.28
C ILE A 117 8.60 3.12 23.27
N TYR A 118 9.42 2.76 22.26
CA TYR A 118 10.84 3.08 22.23
C TYR A 118 11.19 4.31 21.42
N ASN A 119 10.32 4.68 20.50
CA ASN A 119 10.45 5.92 19.75
C ASN A 119 9.35 6.84 20.27
N ASN A 120 9.64 8.12 20.53
CA ASN A 120 8.62 9.16 20.76
C ASN A 120 7.78 9.41 19.49
N GLU A 121 7.34 8.33 18.83
CA GLU A 121 6.65 8.32 17.57
C GLU A 121 5.21 8.74 17.75
N LYS A 122 4.68 9.31 16.67
CA LYS A 122 3.29 9.71 16.53
C LYS A 122 2.38 8.52 16.87
N ILE A 123 1.47 8.71 17.81
CA ILE A 123 0.36 7.77 18.03
C ILE A 123 -0.50 7.80 16.76
N LEU A 124 -0.69 6.63 16.15
CA LEU A 124 -1.52 6.46 14.97
C LEU A 124 -2.84 5.84 15.39
N GLU A 125 -3.95 6.43 14.94
CA GLU A 125 -5.26 5.81 15.03
C GLU A 125 -5.53 5.06 13.72
N CYS A 126 -5.67 3.74 13.82
CA CYS A 126 -5.88 2.87 12.66
C CYS A 126 -7.31 2.33 12.66
N SER A 127 -8.10 2.81 11.70
CA SER A 127 -9.52 2.45 11.51
C SER A 127 -9.72 1.00 11.06
N GLU A 128 -8.69 0.35 10.55
CA GLU A 128 -8.70 -1.08 10.18
C GLU A 128 -8.77 -2.00 11.40
N GLY A 129 -8.53 -1.46 12.60
CA GLY A 129 -8.62 -2.17 13.87
C GLY A 129 -7.39 -3.01 14.22
N TYR A 130 -6.28 -2.82 13.51
CA TYR A 130 -4.99 -3.43 13.81
C TYR A 130 -3.83 -2.56 13.31
N CYS A 131 -2.63 -2.85 13.80
CA CYS A 131 -1.38 -2.17 13.47
C CYS A 131 -0.57 -2.98 12.48
N SER A 132 0.27 -2.31 11.69
CA SER A 132 1.28 -2.93 10.83
C SER A 132 2.68 -2.54 11.28
N MET A 133 3.56 -3.53 11.43
CA MET A 133 4.95 -3.35 11.83
C MET A 133 5.83 -4.09 10.83
N PHE A 134 6.61 -3.36 10.03
CA PHE A 134 7.43 -3.99 9.00
C PHE A 134 8.86 -3.46 8.96
N GLN A 135 9.76 -4.34 8.52
CA GLN A 135 11.15 -4.02 8.24
C GLN A 135 11.53 -4.54 6.87
N ILE A 136 12.31 -3.76 6.14
CA ILE A 136 12.92 -4.16 4.88
C ILE A 136 14.39 -3.78 4.94
N SER A 137 15.26 -4.72 4.61
CA SER A 137 16.70 -4.50 4.54
C SER A 137 17.26 -5.17 3.30
N TYR A 138 18.06 -4.47 2.52
CA TYR A 138 18.61 -4.98 1.26
C TYR A 138 19.93 -4.31 0.94
N ILE A 139 20.75 -4.97 0.13
CA ILE A 139 21.94 -4.34 -0.44
C ILE A 139 21.52 -3.46 -1.63
N THR A 140 21.94 -2.20 -1.69
CA THR A 140 21.56 -1.31 -2.80
C THR A 140 22.31 -1.65 -4.09
N LYS A 141 21.64 -1.51 -5.24
CA LYS A 141 22.25 -1.71 -6.57
C LYS A 141 23.44 -0.80 -6.84
N LEU A 142 23.30 0.48 -6.48
CA LEU A 142 24.26 1.53 -6.86
C LEU A 142 25.49 1.58 -5.96
N GLY A 143 25.37 1.20 -4.69
CA GLY A 143 26.43 1.41 -3.70
C GLY A 143 26.88 0.16 -2.96
N GLY A 144 26.20 -0.97 -3.11
CA GLY A 144 26.57 -2.22 -2.41
C GLY A 144 26.49 -2.14 -0.88
N TYR A 145 25.83 -1.12 -0.33
CA TYR A 145 25.63 -0.96 1.11
C TYR A 145 24.25 -1.48 1.53
N GLN A 146 24.12 -1.88 2.80
CA GLN A 146 22.86 -2.33 3.37
C GLN A 146 21.95 -1.13 3.70
N GLN A 147 20.86 -0.98 2.96
CA GLN A 147 19.75 -0.11 3.31
C GLN A 147 18.87 -0.82 4.35
N LYS A 148 18.36 -0.06 5.33
CA LYS A 148 17.44 -0.55 6.37
C LYS A 148 16.24 0.38 6.48
N ILE A 149 15.06 -0.20 6.56
CA ILE A 149 13.78 0.48 6.73
C ILE A 149 13.03 -0.24 7.84
N SER A 150 12.50 0.51 8.81
CA SER A 150 11.62 0.01 9.87
C SER A 150 10.46 1.00 10.03
N LYS A 151 9.22 0.51 10.02
CA LYS A 151 8.03 1.36 10.08
C LYS A 151 6.91 0.68 10.87
N LEU A 152 6.33 1.42 11.81
CA LEU A 152 5.08 1.10 12.48
C LEU A 152 4.01 2.03 11.93
N THR A 153 2.96 1.47 11.32
CA THR A 153 1.96 2.21 10.56
C THR A 153 0.57 1.58 10.68
N CYS A 154 -0.45 2.24 10.13
CA CYS A 154 -1.70 1.56 9.80
C CYS A 154 -1.54 0.69 8.55
N PRO A 155 -2.31 -0.40 8.38
CA PRO A 155 -2.24 -1.28 7.22
C PRO A 155 -2.31 -0.56 5.87
N TYR A 156 -3.24 0.39 5.68
CA TYR A 156 -3.36 1.13 4.42
C TYR A 156 -2.06 1.90 4.08
N GLN A 157 -1.41 2.47 5.09
CA GLN A 157 -0.17 3.22 4.91
C GLN A 157 0.98 2.28 4.53
N MET A 158 1.04 1.10 5.15
CA MET A 158 2.03 0.09 4.79
C MET A 158 1.89 -0.29 3.31
N TYR A 159 0.67 -0.56 2.82
CA TYR A 159 0.45 -0.86 1.40
C TYR A 159 0.96 0.26 0.49
N ASN A 160 0.64 1.52 0.81
CA ASN A 160 1.16 2.67 0.06
C ASN A 160 2.69 2.79 0.12
N TYR A 161 3.30 2.50 1.28
CA TYR A 161 4.77 2.48 1.41
C TYR A 161 5.41 1.39 0.56
N LEU A 162 4.81 0.19 0.50
CA LEU A 162 5.32 -0.89 -0.33
C LEU A 162 5.22 -0.52 -1.81
N GLU A 163 4.14 0.12 -2.23
CA GLU A 163 3.96 0.59 -3.62
C GLU A 163 4.97 1.70 -3.98
N ASP A 164 5.21 2.64 -3.07
CA ASP A 164 6.27 3.64 -3.24
C ASP A 164 7.65 3.00 -3.36
N LEU A 165 7.94 1.97 -2.55
CA LEU A 165 9.19 1.21 -2.62
C LEU A 165 9.30 0.35 -3.88
N TYR A 166 8.17 -0.08 -4.47
CA TYR A 166 8.16 -0.83 -5.71
C TYR A 166 8.79 0.01 -6.85
N ASN A 167 8.62 1.32 -6.78
CA ASN A 167 9.20 2.27 -7.73
C ASN A 167 10.65 2.69 -7.42
N ASP A 168 11.26 2.20 -6.33
CA ASP A 168 12.64 2.52 -5.96
C ASP A 168 13.64 1.80 -6.88
N LEU A 169 14.40 2.56 -7.68
CA LEU A 169 15.38 2.03 -8.62
C LEU A 169 16.58 1.36 -7.94
N SER A 170 16.88 1.71 -6.68
CA SER A 170 17.99 1.15 -5.91
C SER A 170 17.74 -0.29 -5.43
N MET A 171 16.46 -0.71 -5.41
CA MET A 171 16.02 -2.02 -4.95
C MET A 171 15.95 -3.06 -6.08
N TYR A 172 16.31 -4.31 -5.78
CA TYR A 172 16.20 -5.43 -6.73
C TYR A 172 14.76 -5.90 -6.91
N THR A 173 14.41 -6.27 -8.14
CA THR A 173 13.11 -6.83 -8.50
C THR A 173 12.77 -8.09 -7.70
N LEU A 174 13.77 -8.91 -7.36
CA LEU A 174 13.57 -10.11 -6.55
C LEU A 174 12.92 -9.80 -5.19
N LEU A 175 13.35 -8.73 -4.51
CA LEU A 175 12.72 -8.30 -3.25
C LEU A 175 11.32 -7.74 -3.50
N LYS A 176 11.15 -6.90 -4.53
CA LYS A 176 9.85 -6.31 -4.90
C LYS A 176 8.78 -7.37 -5.17
N ASN A 177 9.16 -8.49 -5.79
CA ASN A 177 8.26 -9.61 -6.05
C ASN A 177 7.70 -10.26 -4.78
N ASN A 178 8.30 -10.00 -3.60
CA ASN A 178 7.80 -10.49 -2.31
C ASN A 178 6.82 -9.52 -1.64
N PHE A 179 6.54 -8.33 -2.19
CA PHE A 179 5.65 -7.35 -1.54
C PHE A 179 4.21 -7.84 -1.42
N ASN A 180 3.71 -8.59 -2.41
CA ASN A 180 2.42 -9.28 -2.30
C ASN A 180 2.40 -10.29 -1.13
N ASN A 181 3.53 -10.95 -0.85
CA ASN A 181 3.62 -11.88 0.27
C ASN A 181 3.63 -11.13 1.62
N ILE A 182 4.36 -10.00 1.70
CA ILE A 182 4.34 -9.10 2.86
C ILE A 182 2.90 -8.64 3.14
N GLY A 183 2.22 -8.13 2.12
CA GLY A 183 0.86 -7.65 2.26
C GLY A 183 -0.15 -8.75 2.62
N LYS A 184 -0.01 -9.94 2.03
CA LYS A 184 -0.82 -11.12 2.40
C LYS A 184 -0.67 -11.52 3.87
N HIS A 185 0.56 -11.59 4.40
CA HIS A 185 0.76 -11.89 5.82
C HIS A 185 0.17 -10.79 6.71
N CYS A 186 0.25 -9.53 6.29
CA CYS A 186 -0.40 -8.45 7.03
C CYS A 186 -1.91 -8.58 7.06
N SER A 187 -2.51 -8.91 5.91
CA SER A 187 -3.96 -9.14 5.77
C SER A 187 -4.48 -10.24 6.69
N LEU A 188 -3.70 -11.32 6.82
CA LEU A 188 -4.00 -12.42 7.72
C LEU A 188 -3.72 -12.11 9.20
N ARG A 189 -3.25 -10.90 9.53
CA ARG A 189 -2.83 -10.48 10.88
C ARG A 189 -1.77 -11.42 11.46
N ASP A 190 -0.86 -11.84 10.60
CA ASP A 190 0.21 -12.78 10.89
C ASP A 190 1.55 -12.06 11.03
N GLN A 191 2.58 -12.82 11.45
CA GLN A 191 3.97 -12.41 11.40
C GLN A 191 4.77 -13.30 10.46
N PHE A 192 5.68 -12.71 9.70
CA PHE A 192 6.57 -13.44 8.81
C PHE A 192 7.92 -12.75 8.67
N ALA A 193 8.97 -13.54 8.52
CA ALA A 193 10.32 -13.06 8.28
C ALA A 193 10.98 -13.87 7.17
N MET A 194 11.72 -13.22 6.28
CA MET A 194 12.53 -13.87 5.26
C MET A 194 13.93 -13.29 5.28
N LEU A 195 14.93 -14.16 5.20
CA LEU A 195 16.34 -13.79 5.04
C LEU A 195 16.90 -14.55 3.84
N VAL A 196 17.46 -13.80 2.89
CA VAL A 196 18.18 -14.35 1.74
C VAL A 196 19.59 -13.77 1.74
N ILE A 197 20.59 -14.65 1.82
CA ILE A 197 22.00 -14.28 1.72
C ILE A 197 22.52 -14.73 0.36
N ASN A 198 22.79 -13.78 -0.52
CA ASN A 198 23.33 -14.02 -1.85
C ASN A 198 24.19 -12.82 -2.31
N LYS A 199 25.34 -12.62 -1.68
CA LYS A 199 26.29 -11.52 -1.98
C LYS A 199 25.55 -10.18 -2.10
N THR A 200 25.58 -9.55 -3.28
CA THR A 200 24.96 -8.26 -3.57
C THR A 200 23.44 -8.33 -3.73
N LEU A 201 22.84 -9.51 -3.83
CA LEU A 201 21.39 -9.74 -3.91
C LEU A 201 20.77 -10.11 -2.55
N SER A 202 21.54 -9.98 -1.45
CA SER A 202 21.03 -10.31 -0.12
C SER A 202 19.92 -9.35 0.31
N TYR A 203 18.88 -9.88 0.93
CA TYR A 203 17.79 -9.10 1.50
C TYR A 203 17.17 -9.79 2.72
N TYR A 204 16.50 -8.98 3.53
CA TYR A 204 15.72 -9.37 4.68
C TYR A 204 14.43 -8.57 4.68
N TYR A 205 13.32 -9.21 5.02
CA TYR A 205 12.12 -8.49 5.40
C TYR A 205 11.43 -9.17 6.57
N TYR A 206 10.71 -8.37 7.33
CA TYR A 206 9.87 -8.79 8.44
C TYR A 206 8.56 -8.03 8.36
N ILE A 207 7.47 -8.71 8.65
CA ILE A 207 6.14 -8.12 8.79
C ILE A 207 5.46 -8.74 10.00
N LYS A 208 4.74 -7.92 10.74
CA LYS A 208 3.79 -8.34 11.77
C LYS A 208 2.62 -7.40 11.77
N CYS A 209 1.43 -7.92 11.53
CA CYS A 209 0.19 -7.17 11.68
C CYS A 209 -0.59 -7.72 12.86
N TYR A 210 -0.97 -6.86 13.80
CA TYR A 210 -1.42 -7.29 15.12
C TYR A 210 -2.44 -6.33 15.71
N ASN A 211 -3.34 -6.87 16.55
CA ASN A 211 -4.26 -6.04 17.32
C ASN A 211 -3.62 -5.69 18.68
N PRO A 212 -3.33 -4.41 18.96
CA PRO A 212 -2.71 -3.99 20.22
C PRO A 212 -3.64 -4.21 21.43
N LEU A 213 -4.96 -4.28 21.24
CA LEU A 213 -5.91 -4.61 22.31
C LEU A 213 -5.80 -6.06 22.78
N GLN A 214 -5.27 -6.96 21.94
CA GLN A 214 -5.15 -8.38 22.25
C GLN A 214 -3.72 -8.77 22.65
N SER A 215 -2.73 -8.20 21.96
CA SER A 215 -1.32 -8.62 22.08
C SER A 215 -0.41 -7.57 22.73
N GLY A 216 -0.95 -6.38 23.04
CA GLY A 216 -0.16 -5.23 23.46
C GLY A 216 0.71 -4.66 22.34
N ASN A 217 1.43 -3.59 22.64
CA ASN A 217 2.36 -2.99 21.70
C ASN A 217 3.57 -3.87 21.47
N GLN A 218 4.04 -3.89 20.22
CA GLN A 218 5.12 -4.77 19.77
C GLN A 218 6.41 -3.99 19.60
N THR A 219 7.51 -4.74 19.53
CA THR A 219 8.86 -4.21 19.39
C THR A 219 9.48 -4.78 18.12
N PHE A 220 10.29 -3.97 17.46
CA PHE A 220 10.97 -4.41 16.26
C PHE A 220 12.03 -5.47 16.58
N PRO A 221 12.11 -6.58 15.81
CA PRO A 221 13.27 -7.45 15.89
C PRO A 221 14.52 -6.72 15.37
N ILE A 222 15.70 -7.26 15.72
CA ILE A 222 16.97 -6.74 15.23
C ILE A 222 17.12 -7.12 13.75
N ILE A 223 17.34 -6.12 12.89
CA ILE A 223 17.62 -6.35 11.47
C ILE A 223 18.99 -7.05 11.34
N PRO A 224 19.06 -8.24 10.73
CA PRO A 224 20.32 -8.97 10.56
C PRO A 224 21.28 -8.21 9.64
N VAL A 225 22.58 -8.42 9.84
CA VAL A 225 23.62 -7.94 8.91
C VAL A 225 23.61 -8.87 7.70
N ILE A 226 23.39 -8.31 6.50
CA ILE A 226 23.30 -9.08 5.26
C ILE A 226 24.40 -8.71 4.25
N ASN A 227 25.18 -7.67 4.56
CA ASN A 227 26.36 -7.35 3.77
C ASN A 227 27.50 -8.27 4.18
N VAL A 228 27.72 -9.34 3.42
CA VAL A 228 28.91 -10.18 3.56
C VAL A 228 30.00 -9.61 2.63
N SER A 229 30.37 -8.35 2.82
CA SER A 229 31.60 -7.83 2.24
C SER A 229 32.78 -8.33 3.07
N ASN A 230 33.62 -9.14 2.43
CA ASN A 230 34.95 -9.58 2.87
C ASN A 230 35.69 -8.52 3.70
N ASN A 231 36.41 -8.95 4.73
CA ASN A 231 37.51 -8.18 5.31
C ASN A 231 38.32 -7.51 4.18
N ASN A 232 38.53 -6.19 4.28
CA ASN A 232 39.34 -5.31 3.41
C ASN A 232 38.57 -4.37 2.45
N SER A 233 37.60 -3.62 2.95
CA SER A 233 37.46 -2.21 2.54
C SER A 233 37.16 -1.31 3.73
N ILE A 234 38.20 -1.07 4.53
CA ILE A 234 38.33 0.19 5.27
C ILE A 234 38.41 1.27 4.20
N ASN A 235 37.35 2.03 3.98
CA ASN A 235 37.45 3.34 3.33
C ASN A 235 36.38 4.30 3.87
N ASN A 236 36.82 5.04 4.89
CA ASN A 236 36.61 6.47 5.07
C ASN A 236 35.17 7.02 5.04
N CYS A 237 34.43 6.78 6.14
CA CYS A 237 33.61 7.84 6.76
C CYS A 237 34.32 8.45 8.00
N ASN A 238 35.64 8.28 8.10
CA ASN A 238 36.45 8.97 9.09
C ASN A 238 37.06 10.22 8.47
N LYS A 239 36.41 11.36 8.64
CA LYS A 239 37.15 12.60 8.85
C LYS A 239 36.57 13.34 10.05
N ASN A 240 37.34 13.24 11.13
CA ASN A 240 37.49 14.20 12.21
C ASN A 240 36.84 15.56 11.91
N THR A 241 35.76 15.87 12.61
CA THR A 241 35.57 17.21 13.18
C THR A 241 34.90 17.04 14.55
N ASN A 242 35.69 17.31 15.58
CA ASN A 242 35.20 17.71 16.89
C ASN A 242 34.20 18.86 16.71
N LEU A 243 32.94 18.68 17.09
CA LEU A 243 32.20 19.52 18.05
C LEU A 243 30.71 19.15 18.04
N SER A 244 30.23 18.77 19.22
CA SER A 244 28.89 19.00 19.77
C SER A 244 27.64 18.66 18.92
N ASN A 245 26.95 17.62 19.39
CA ASN A 245 25.49 17.54 19.55
C ASN A 245 24.62 18.00 18.37
N HIS A 246 24.38 17.11 17.42
CA HIS A 246 23.02 16.74 17.01
C HIS A 246 23.06 15.45 16.19
N ASN A 247 22.49 14.38 16.74
CA ASN A 247 22.32 13.09 16.09
C ASN A 247 21.40 13.21 14.88
N THR A 248 21.97 13.56 13.72
CA THR A 248 21.41 13.18 12.42
C THR A 248 22.57 12.72 11.55
N ASN A 249 23.00 11.47 11.76
CA ASN A 249 23.81 10.75 10.79
C ASN A 249 22.93 10.41 9.57
N GLN A 250 22.54 11.43 8.81
CA GLN A 250 21.98 11.26 7.49
C GLN A 250 23.14 11.22 6.51
N CYS A 251 23.44 10.02 6.01
CA CYS A 251 24.30 9.85 4.85
C CYS A 251 23.74 10.71 3.69
N PRO A 252 24.56 11.49 2.96
CA PRO A 252 24.10 12.51 2.01
C PRO A 252 23.22 12.01 0.85
N LEU A 253 22.99 10.69 0.73
CA LEU A 253 22.01 10.11 -0.19
C LEU A 253 20.55 10.40 0.21
N LEU A 254 20.26 10.64 1.50
CA LEU A 254 18.93 11.12 1.92
C LEU A 254 18.60 12.50 1.34
N LEU A 255 19.61 13.34 1.10
CA LEU A 255 19.44 14.65 0.46
C LEU A 255 19.04 14.51 -1.02
N TYR A 256 19.61 13.52 -1.73
CA TYR A 256 19.28 13.26 -3.13
C TYR A 256 17.84 12.74 -3.31
N LEU A 257 17.34 11.91 -2.39
CA LEU A 257 15.96 11.40 -2.47
C LEU A 257 14.91 12.51 -2.28
N ILE A 258 15.20 13.52 -1.45
CA ILE A 258 14.31 14.68 -1.26
C ILE A 258 14.23 15.52 -2.55
N ILE A 259 15.36 15.70 -3.25
CA ILE A 259 15.42 16.47 -4.51
C ILE A 259 14.64 15.76 -5.62
N PHE A 260 14.78 14.44 -5.78
CA PHE A 260 14.04 13.71 -6.82
C PHE A 260 12.53 13.69 -6.55
N LYS A 261 12.09 13.65 -5.29
CA LYS A 261 10.66 13.75 -4.95
C LYS A 261 10.10 15.14 -5.29
N ALA A 262 10.82 16.21 -4.95
CA ALA A 262 10.42 17.57 -5.30
C ALA A 262 10.33 17.78 -6.83
N ILE A 263 11.26 17.20 -7.60
CA ILE A 263 11.22 17.28 -9.07
C ILE A 263 10.03 16.48 -9.64
N LYS A 264 9.74 15.29 -9.10
CA LYS A 264 8.61 14.46 -9.56
C LYS A 264 7.25 15.12 -9.25
N ASP A 265 7.12 15.74 -8.08
CA ASP A 265 5.91 16.48 -7.70
C ASP A 265 5.77 17.80 -8.48
N TYR A 266 6.88 18.40 -8.93
CA TYR A 266 6.87 19.57 -9.81
C TYR A 266 6.52 19.23 -11.26
N ILE A 267 6.85 18.05 -11.76
CA ILE A 267 6.51 17.61 -13.13
C ILE A 267 5.05 17.12 -13.24
N ARG A 268 4.42 16.72 -12.12
CA ARG A 268 3.04 16.20 -12.10
C ARG A 268 1.95 17.25 -11.87
N ASN A 269 2.31 18.49 -11.53
CA ASN A 269 1.40 19.64 -11.45
C ASN A 269 1.62 20.57 -12.64
#